data_AF-A0A9W8N5J7-F1
#
_entry.id   AF-A0A9W8N5J7-F1
#
_cell.length_a   1.000
_cell.length_b   1.000
_cell.length_c   1.000
_cell.angle_alpha   90.00
_cell.angle_beta   90.00
_cell.angle_gamma   90.00
#
_symmetry.space_group_name_H-M   'P 1'
#
loop_
_entity.id
_entity.type
_entity.pdbx_description
1 polymer ?
#
loop_
_entity_poly.entity_id
_entity_poly.type
_entity_poly.pdbx_seq_one_letter_code
_entity_poly.pdbx_strand_id
1 'polypeptide(L)'
;MAPLRPSILLTRLRTPRACSASLRRFATTSDVRSQPQQQLDNHVRLVEVGPRDGLQNEKKAIPVATKIELIERLAKTGVSVIEGGSFVSPKWVPQMDNSSQIMEHILTKHIPSPSPITYSFLAPNARGVADATAILQKHQGAYLNQTDALKGDNGKPMMELAVFAAATESFSQKNLNCDIATSLERFRDWY
;
A
#
# COMPACT_ATOMS: atom_id res chain seq x y z
N MET A 1 -74.41 8.23 -53.48
CA MET A 1 -74.36 6.77 -53.68
C MET A 1 -74.28 6.11 -52.31
N ALA A 2 -75.15 5.13 -52.09
CA ALA A 2 -75.51 4.54 -50.79
C ALA A 2 -74.51 3.41 -50.35
N PRO A 3 -74.79 2.56 -49.34
CA PRO A 3 -74.13 2.56 -48.01
C PRO A 3 -73.54 1.16 -47.60
N LEU A 4 -73.31 0.95 -46.29
CA LEU A 4 -73.35 -0.33 -45.51
C LEU A 4 -72.02 -0.89 -44.91
N ARG A 5 -72.02 -1.10 -43.57
CA ARG A 5 -71.25 -2.11 -42.79
C ARG A 5 -71.72 -3.54 -43.19
N PRO A 6 -71.09 -4.73 -42.89
CA PRO A 6 -70.40 -5.12 -41.63
C PRO A 6 -69.35 -6.30 -41.69
N SER A 7 -68.95 -6.79 -40.50
CA SER A 7 -68.65 -8.19 -40.06
C SER A 7 -67.54 -9.09 -40.67
N ILE A 8 -66.54 -9.39 -39.81
CA ILE A 8 -66.09 -10.71 -39.29
C ILE A 8 -66.33 -11.97 -40.17
N LEU A 9 -65.28 -12.78 -40.47
CA LEU A 9 -65.08 -14.16 -39.95
C LEU A 9 -63.78 -14.84 -40.47
N LEU A 10 -63.16 -15.60 -39.56
CA LEU A 10 -62.09 -16.61 -39.68
C LEU A 10 -62.14 -17.53 -40.91
N THR A 11 -60.95 -17.94 -41.41
CA THR A 11 -60.63 -19.38 -41.56
C THR A 11 -59.11 -19.63 -41.60
N ARG A 12 -58.67 -20.64 -40.85
CA ARG A 12 -57.30 -21.22 -40.87
C ARG A 12 -57.06 -21.95 -42.19
N LEU A 13 -55.79 -22.12 -42.60
CA LEU A 13 -55.23 -23.41 -43.03
C LEU A 13 -53.69 -23.36 -43.12
N ARG A 14 -53.10 -24.54 -42.97
CA ARG A 14 -51.69 -24.85 -42.66
C ARG A 14 -50.77 -24.83 -43.90
N THR A 15 -49.51 -24.46 -43.64
CA THR A 15 -48.19 -24.81 -44.26
C THR A 15 -48.12 -25.48 -45.65
N PRO A 16 -47.04 -25.17 -46.39
CA PRO A 16 -46.05 -26.22 -46.67
C PRO A 16 -44.63 -25.84 -46.20
N ARG A 17 -43.91 -26.86 -45.71
CA ARG A 17 -42.45 -26.86 -45.53
C ARG A 17 -41.77 -26.73 -46.89
N ALA A 18 -40.73 -25.91 -46.98
CA ALA A 18 -39.68 -26.09 -47.98
C ALA A 18 -38.32 -25.63 -47.44
N CYS A 19 -37.47 -26.63 -47.22
CA CYS A 19 -36.01 -26.68 -47.39
C CYS A 19 -35.12 -25.50 -46.98
N SER A 20 -34.39 -25.77 -45.90
CA SER A 20 -33.02 -25.35 -45.59
C SER A 20 -32.19 -24.80 -46.75
N ALA A 21 -31.75 -23.55 -46.60
CA ALA A 21 -30.40 -23.16 -47.01
C ALA A 21 -29.76 -22.44 -45.82
N SER A 22 -28.94 -23.16 -45.07
CA SER A 22 -28.07 -22.59 -44.04
C SER A 22 -27.02 -21.71 -44.71
N LEU A 23 -27.32 -20.42 -44.85
CA LEU A 23 -26.30 -19.41 -45.11
C LEU A 23 -25.50 -19.24 -43.81
N ARG A 24 -24.32 -19.86 -43.76
CA ARG A 24 -23.30 -19.53 -42.75
C ARG A 24 -22.88 -18.06 -42.97
N ARG A 25 -23.56 -17.14 -42.30
CA ARG A 25 -23.03 -15.80 -42.05
C ARG A 25 -22.07 -15.91 -40.87
N PHE A 26 -20.77 -15.78 -41.15
CA PHE A 26 -19.80 -15.42 -40.13
C PHE A 26 -20.13 -13.98 -39.70
N ALA A 27 -20.80 -13.84 -38.55
CA ALA A 27 -21.03 -12.56 -37.92
C ALA A 27 -19.73 -12.13 -37.22
N THR A 28 -18.91 -11.35 -37.93
CA THR A 28 -17.92 -10.49 -37.30
C THR A 28 -18.63 -9.30 -36.65
N THR A 29 -18.08 -8.86 -35.52
CA THR A 29 -18.48 -7.72 -34.68
C THR A 29 -19.68 -8.00 -33.76
N SER A 30 -19.39 -8.54 -32.59
CA SER A 30 -20.21 -8.30 -31.41
C SER A 30 -20.23 -6.80 -31.14
N ASP A 31 -21.40 -6.20 -31.34
CA ASP A 31 -21.76 -4.88 -30.81
C ASP A 31 -21.43 -4.84 -29.31
N VAL A 32 -20.31 -4.22 -28.97
CA VAL A 32 -20.00 -3.85 -27.59
C VAL A 32 -20.90 -2.66 -27.27
N ARG A 33 -22.14 -2.98 -26.88
CA ARG A 33 -23.03 -2.03 -26.23
C ARG A 33 -22.25 -1.40 -25.07
N SER A 34 -22.11 -0.08 -25.16
CA SER A 34 -21.53 0.81 -24.18
C SER A 34 -22.09 0.55 -22.78
N GLN A 35 -21.39 -0.30 -22.02
CA GLN A 35 -21.46 -0.24 -20.57
C GLN A 35 -20.45 0.81 -20.11
N PRO A 36 -20.76 1.64 -19.10
CA PRO A 36 -19.76 2.47 -18.46
C PRO A 36 -18.69 1.52 -17.92
N GLN A 37 -17.49 1.56 -18.48
CA GLN A 37 -16.34 0.90 -17.84
C GLN A 37 -16.23 1.55 -16.46
N GLN A 38 -16.64 0.81 -15.41
CA GLN A 38 -16.18 1.13 -14.08
C GLN A 38 -14.66 1.07 -14.15
N GLN A 39 -14.04 2.23 -14.06
CA GLN A 39 -12.61 2.39 -14.02
C GLN A 39 -12.13 1.68 -12.76
N LEU A 40 -11.70 0.43 -12.92
CA LEU A 40 -11.06 -0.31 -11.85
C LEU A 40 -9.85 0.52 -11.43
N ASP A 41 -9.82 0.90 -10.17
CA ASP A 41 -8.76 1.69 -9.57
C ASP A 41 -7.52 0.80 -9.46
N ASN A 42 -6.84 0.58 -10.58
CA ASN A 42 -5.66 -0.29 -10.74
C ASN A 42 -4.41 0.40 -10.18
N HIS A 43 -4.54 0.99 -8.99
CA HIS A 43 -3.49 1.74 -8.34
C HIS A 43 -2.54 0.79 -7.59
N VAL A 44 -1.24 0.87 -7.90
CA VAL A 44 -0.18 0.14 -7.20
C VAL A 44 0.59 1.11 -6.32
N ARG A 45 0.72 0.79 -5.03
CA ARG A 45 1.57 1.55 -4.10
C ARG A 45 2.95 0.92 -4.05
N LEU A 46 3.98 1.68 -4.45
CA LEU A 46 5.37 1.28 -4.30
C LEU A 46 5.85 1.63 -2.88
N VAL A 47 6.43 0.65 -2.18
CA VAL A 47 7.04 0.83 -0.86
C VAL A 47 8.53 0.54 -1.01
N GLU A 48 9.35 1.56 -0.82
CA GLU A 48 10.80 1.44 -0.91
C GLU A 48 11.37 0.99 0.43
N VAL A 49 11.94 -0.21 0.47
CA VAL A 49 12.48 -0.83 1.70
C VAL A 49 14.00 -0.87 1.73
N GLY A 50 14.68 -0.43 0.68
CA GLY A 50 16.13 -0.44 0.52
C GLY A 50 16.89 0.18 1.69
N PRO A 51 16.53 1.38 2.20
CA PRO A 51 17.23 2.01 3.33
C PRO A 51 17.21 1.18 4.63
N ARG A 52 16.21 0.31 4.79
CA ARG A 52 16.09 -0.60 5.94
C ARG A 52 16.53 -2.02 5.57
N ASP A 53 15.72 -2.73 4.79
CA ASP A 53 15.86 -4.17 4.54
C ASP A 53 17.02 -4.47 3.60
N GLY A 54 17.20 -3.62 2.59
CA GLY A 54 18.33 -3.71 1.67
C GLY A 54 19.67 -3.51 2.38
N LEU A 55 19.78 -2.47 3.20
CA LEU A 55 21.02 -2.19 3.92
C LEU A 55 21.29 -3.19 5.05
N GLN A 56 20.27 -3.79 5.65
CA GLN A 56 20.39 -4.61 6.87
C GLN A 56 21.44 -5.73 6.75
N ASN A 57 21.62 -6.31 5.56
CA ASN A 57 22.55 -7.42 5.31
C ASN A 57 23.88 -6.99 4.66
N GLU A 58 24.11 -5.69 4.51
CA GLU A 58 25.36 -5.16 3.96
C GLU A 58 26.52 -5.42 4.92
N LYS A 59 27.59 -6.03 4.40
CA LYS A 59 28.77 -6.41 5.21
C LYS A 59 29.57 -5.20 5.67
N LYS A 60 29.54 -4.11 4.90
CA LYS A 60 30.28 -2.89 5.19
C LYS A 60 29.41 -1.93 5.98
N ALA A 61 29.97 -1.37 7.04
CA ALA A 61 29.34 -0.28 7.76
C ALA A 61 29.17 0.91 6.82
N ILE A 62 27.92 1.36 6.64
CA ILE A 62 27.60 2.53 5.82
C ILE A 62 27.47 3.75 6.74
N PRO A 63 28.18 4.86 6.46
CA PRO A 63 28.03 6.10 7.22
C PRO A 63 26.60 6.61 7.23
N VAL A 64 26.17 7.20 8.36
CA VAL A 64 24.81 7.77 8.50
C VAL A 64 24.50 8.81 7.42
N ALA A 65 25.48 9.65 7.06
CA ALA A 65 25.32 10.68 6.02
C ALA A 65 24.92 10.06 4.67
N THR A 66 25.51 8.92 4.31
CA THR A 66 25.19 8.20 3.08
C THR A 66 23.78 7.59 3.11
N LYS A 67 23.34 7.10 4.28
CA LYS A 67 21.96 6.59 4.46
C LYS A 67 20.93 7.70 4.32
N ILE A 68 21.20 8.85 4.93
CA ILE A 68 20.37 10.05 4.81
C ILE A 68 20.31 10.52 3.35
N GLU A 69 21.46 10.59 2.67
CA GLU A 69 21.52 10.97 1.27
C GLU A 69 20.70 10.04 0.36
N LEU A 70 20.72 8.73 0.62
CA LEU A 70 19.88 7.78 -0.09
C LEU A 70 18.39 8.11 0.09
N ILE A 71 17.93 8.33 1.32
CA ILE A 71 16.53 8.66 1.62
C ILE A 71 16.13 9.99 0.97
N GLU A 72 16.99 11.01 1.01
CA GLU A 72 16.73 12.30 0.36
C GLU A 72 16.61 12.18 -1.17
N ARG A 73 17.41 11.30 -1.78
CA ARG A 73 17.33 11.03 -3.23
C ARG A 73 16.05 10.27 -3.57
N LEU A 74 15.69 9.26 -2.79
CA LEU A 74 14.45 8.50 -2.96
C LEU A 74 13.23 9.42 -2.82
N ALA A 75 13.21 10.32 -1.84
CA ALA A 75 12.12 11.26 -1.67
C ALA A 75 11.86 12.15 -2.90
N LYS A 76 12.90 12.45 -3.68
CA LYS A 76 12.80 13.25 -4.91
C LYS A 76 12.29 12.48 -6.11
N THR A 77 12.23 11.14 -6.07
CA THR A 77 11.77 10.32 -7.20
C THR A 77 10.24 10.24 -7.29
N GLY A 78 9.52 10.65 -6.24
CA GLY A 78 8.05 10.54 -6.17
C GLY A 78 7.54 9.22 -5.60
N VAL A 79 8.39 8.42 -4.92
CA VAL A 79 7.88 7.30 -4.11
C VAL A 79 7.06 7.84 -2.94
N SER A 80 5.94 7.18 -2.64
CA SER A 80 5.01 7.62 -1.61
C SER A 80 5.31 7.04 -0.23
N VAL A 81 6.05 5.93 -0.16
CA VAL A 81 6.40 5.26 1.10
C VAL A 81 7.85 4.81 1.09
N ILE A 82 8.58 5.16 2.15
CA ILE A 82 9.98 4.77 2.37
C ILE A 82 10.12 4.15 3.77
N GLU A 83 10.62 2.92 3.87
CA GLU A 83 11.05 2.34 5.14
C GLU A 83 12.46 2.86 5.46
N GLY A 84 12.53 3.86 6.34
CA GLY A 84 13.74 4.65 6.59
C GLY A 84 14.75 4.01 7.54
N GLY A 85 14.35 2.99 8.30
CA GLY A 85 15.23 2.32 9.25
C GLY A 85 14.47 1.44 10.25
N SER A 86 15.16 1.04 11.32
CA SER A 86 14.60 0.20 12.36
C SER A 86 15.17 0.46 13.74
N PHE A 87 14.30 0.49 14.75
CA PHE A 87 14.63 0.54 16.17
C PHE A 87 14.86 -0.87 16.73
N VAL A 88 15.84 -1.55 16.16
CA VAL A 88 16.38 -2.83 16.62
C VAL A 88 17.60 -2.60 17.50
N SER A 89 17.99 -3.63 18.24
CA SER A 89 19.23 -3.59 19.02
C SER A 89 20.45 -3.48 18.08
N PRO A 90 21.30 -2.45 18.23
CA PRO A 90 22.52 -2.27 17.45
C PRO A 90 23.51 -3.43 17.59
N LYS A 91 23.45 -4.13 18.73
CA LYS A 91 24.27 -5.32 18.96
C LYS A 91 23.96 -6.44 17.95
N TRP A 92 22.70 -6.59 17.56
CA TRP A 92 22.24 -7.64 16.66
C TRP A 92 22.19 -7.18 15.21
N VAL A 93 21.88 -5.89 14.98
CA VAL A 93 21.83 -5.29 13.65
C VAL A 93 22.58 -3.96 13.66
N PRO A 94 23.92 -3.97 13.60
CA PRO A 94 24.75 -2.76 13.68
C PRO A 94 24.42 -1.73 12.60
N GLN A 95 23.96 -2.21 11.43
CA GLN A 95 23.62 -1.33 10.33
C GLN A 95 22.45 -0.39 10.64
N MET A 96 21.57 -0.74 11.58
CA MET A 96 20.39 0.05 11.92
C MET A 96 20.60 0.98 13.12
N ASP A 97 21.80 1.05 13.69
CA ASP A 97 22.13 1.86 14.88
C ASP A 97 21.81 3.36 14.72
N ASN A 98 21.89 3.88 13.50
CA ASN A 98 21.67 5.31 13.23
C ASN A 98 20.21 5.67 12.91
N SER A 99 19.25 4.76 13.12
CA SER A 99 17.84 5.00 12.76
C SER A 99 17.23 6.21 13.49
N SER A 100 17.61 6.45 14.75
CA SER A 100 17.19 7.64 15.50
C SER A 100 17.63 8.93 14.83
N GLN A 101 18.89 9.00 14.37
CA GLN A 101 19.44 10.19 13.69
C GLN A 101 18.76 10.43 12.34
N ILE A 102 18.44 9.35 11.62
CA ILE A 102 17.69 9.42 10.36
C ILE A 102 16.29 9.98 10.61
N MET A 103 15.58 9.48 11.63
CA MET A 103 14.26 9.97 11.99
C MET A 103 14.30 11.45 12.41
N GLU A 104 15.23 11.85 13.27
CA GLU A 104 15.40 13.26 13.67
C GLU A 104 15.71 14.17 12.47
N HIS A 105 16.53 13.70 11.52
CA HIS A 105 16.84 14.45 10.30
C HIS A 105 15.59 14.66 9.43
N ILE A 106 14.79 13.61 9.22
CA ILE A 106 13.53 13.69 8.45
C ILE A 106 12.58 14.72 9.09
N LEU A 107 12.44 14.67 10.43
CA LEU A 107 11.54 15.55 11.18
C LEU A 107 12.02 17.00 11.24
N THR A 108 13.33 17.24 11.22
CA THR A 108 13.90 18.59 11.38
C THR A 108 14.11 19.30 10.05
N LYS A 109 14.68 18.62 9.05
CA LYS A 109 15.09 19.29 7.81
C LYS A 109 13.97 19.49 6.81
N HIS A 110 12.93 18.66 6.89
CA HIS A 110 11.85 18.58 5.90
C HIS A 110 12.40 18.33 4.48
N ILE A 111 12.22 17.11 3.98
CA ILE A 111 12.79 16.72 2.68
C ILE A 111 11.81 17.10 1.57
N PRO A 112 12.20 17.96 0.60
CA PRO A 112 11.34 18.30 -0.52
C PRO A 112 11.02 17.06 -1.36
N SER A 113 9.75 16.86 -1.67
CA SER A 113 9.26 15.73 -2.45
C SER A 113 8.12 16.18 -3.39
N PRO A 114 7.98 15.57 -4.59
CA PRO A 114 6.91 15.90 -5.52
C PRO A 114 5.50 15.53 -5.01
N SER A 115 5.43 14.58 -4.09
CA SER A 115 4.21 14.01 -3.54
C SER A 115 4.37 13.79 -2.03
N PRO A 116 3.29 13.81 -1.24
CA PRO A 116 3.36 13.48 0.18
C PRO A 116 4.01 12.11 0.43
N ILE A 117 4.97 12.07 1.36
CA ILE A 117 5.74 10.85 1.68
C ILE A 117 5.37 10.36 3.07
N THR A 118 5.25 9.04 3.17
CA THR A 118 5.19 8.30 4.43
C THR A 118 6.54 7.68 4.72
N TYR A 119 7.10 8.00 5.88
CA TYR A 119 8.29 7.33 6.39
C TYR A 119 7.90 6.31 7.45
N SER A 120 8.21 5.04 7.18
CA SER A 120 7.96 3.94 8.10
C SER A 120 9.24 3.51 8.78
N PHE A 121 9.16 3.15 10.07
CA PHE A 121 10.28 2.60 10.83
C PHE A 121 9.86 1.33 11.55
N LEU A 122 10.68 0.28 11.43
CA LEU A 122 10.40 -0.99 12.11
C LEU A 122 10.77 -0.91 13.60
N ALA A 123 9.82 -1.20 14.48
CA ALA A 123 10.00 -1.27 15.92
C ALA A 123 9.52 -2.65 16.44
N PRO A 124 10.39 -3.68 16.49
CA PRO A 124 9.95 -5.05 16.72
C PRO A 124 9.76 -5.43 18.19
N ASN A 125 9.97 -4.50 19.12
CA ASN A 125 9.80 -4.72 20.56
C ASN A 125 9.41 -3.42 21.27
N ALA A 126 8.92 -3.55 22.51
CA ALA A 126 8.49 -2.42 23.37
C ALA A 126 9.54 -1.30 23.47
N ARG A 127 10.83 -1.66 23.57
CA ARG A 127 11.91 -0.68 23.67
C ARG A 127 12.03 0.12 22.38
N GLY A 128 12.04 -0.55 21.22
CA GLY A 128 12.08 0.14 19.94
C GLY A 128 10.88 1.06 19.70
N VAL A 129 9.69 0.64 20.14
CA VAL A 129 8.49 1.49 20.10
C VAL A 129 8.65 2.72 21.00
N ALA A 130 9.14 2.53 22.23
CA ALA A 130 9.39 3.62 23.18
C ALA A 130 10.44 4.61 22.67
N ASP A 131 11.55 4.12 22.09
CA ASP A 131 12.62 4.95 21.53
C ASP A 131 12.11 5.80 20.36
N ALA A 132 11.37 5.20 19.43
CA ALA A 132 10.77 5.93 18.31
C ALA A 132 9.73 6.96 18.79
N THR A 133 8.88 6.56 19.74
CA THR A 133 7.85 7.44 20.33
C THR A 133 8.46 8.62 21.05
N ALA A 134 9.56 8.43 21.78
CA ALA A 134 10.27 9.52 22.44
C ALA A 134 10.79 10.58 21.46
N ILE A 135 11.25 10.16 20.27
CA ILE A 135 11.66 11.10 19.20
C ILE A 135 10.43 11.82 18.63
N LEU A 136 9.38 11.08 18.28
CA LEU A 136 8.15 11.67 17.75
C LEU A 136 7.52 12.69 18.73
N GLN A 137 7.53 12.39 20.03
CA GLN A 137 7.04 13.30 21.07
C GLN A 137 7.88 14.59 21.18
N LYS A 138 9.19 14.53 20.95
CA LYS A 138 10.05 15.74 20.92
C LYS A 138 9.74 16.64 19.73
N HIS A 139 9.30 16.05 18.62
CA HIS A 139 9.02 16.74 17.36
C HIS A 139 7.51 16.79 17.06
N GLN A 140 6.68 16.99 18.10
CA GLN A 140 5.24 17.15 17.92
C GLN A 140 4.91 18.25 16.92
N GLY A 141 4.01 17.94 16.00
CA GLY A 141 3.59 18.87 14.95
C GLY A 141 4.54 18.96 13.75
N ALA A 142 5.70 18.29 13.75
CA ALA A 142 6.58 18.20 12.57
C ALA A 142 6.12 17.15 11.54
N TYR A 143 5.25 16.23 11.95
CA TYR A 143 4.74 15.13 11.13
C TYR A 143 3.22 15.02 11.19
N LEU A 144 2.66 14.23 10.27
CA LEU A 144 1.26 13.80 10.29
C LEU A 144 1.18 12.37 10.81
N ASN A 145 0.13 12.10 11.59
CA ASN A 145 -0.32 10.74 11.88
C ASN A 145 -1.58 10.42 11.06
N GLN A 146 -2.07 9.19 11.17
CA GLN A 146 -3.26 8.74 10.44
C GLN A 146 -4.53 9.57 10.73
N THR A 147 -4.67 10.14 11.94
CA THR A 147 -5.81 11.00 12.29
C THR A 147 -5.70 12.41 11.71
N ASP A 148 -4.48 12.89 11.49
CA ASP A 148 -4.22 14.20 10.90
C ASP A 148 -4.24 14.17 9.37
N ALA A 149 -3.91 13.04 8.75
CA ALA A 149 -3.98 12.85 7.29
C ALA A 149 -5.39 13.11 6.74
N LEU A 150 -6.44 12.88 7.54
CA LEU A 150 -7.84 13.13 7.17
C LEU A 150 -8.21 14.63 7.15
N LYS A 151 -7.36 15.51 7.69
CA LYS A 151 -7.64 16.96 7.84
C LYS A 151 -7.01 17.84 6.75
N GLY A 152 -6.39 17.24 5.73
CA GLY A 152 -5.83 17.94 4.58
C GLY A 152 -4.30 18.12 4.65
N ASP A 153 -3.71 18.32 3.46
CA ASP A 153 -2.27 18.35 3.23
C ASP A 153 -1.62 19.63 3.78
N ASN A 154 -0.78 19.47 4.80
CA ASN A 154 0.01 20.55 5.40
C ASN A 154 1.47 20.53 4.92
N GLY A 155 1.78 19.76 3.86
CA GLY A 155 3.13 19.56 3.34
C GLY A 155 4.05 18.76 4.25
N LYS A 156 3.58 18.28 5.41
CA LYS A 156 4.37 17.53 6.40
C LYS A 156 4.44 16.04 6.04
N PRO A 157 5.55 15.36 6.35
CA PRO A 157 5.64 13.92 6.13
C PRO A 157 4.72 13.16 7.08
N MET A 158 4.19 12.02 6.64
CA MET A 158 3.51 11.06 7.51
C MET A 158 4.55 10.14 8.16
N MET A 159 4.39 9.85 9.45
CA MET A 159 5.27 8.91 10.17
C MET A 159 4.47 7.69 10.61
N GLU A 160 5.03 6.51 10.32
CA GLU A 160 4.43 5.23 10.70
C GLU A 160 5.45 4.36 11.42
N LEU A 161 4.95 3.52 12.34
CA LEU A 161 5.73 2.45 12.96
C LEU A 161 5.23 1.11 12.45
N ALA A 162 6.17 0.24 12.08
CA ALA A 162 5.90 -1.12 11.64
C ALA A 162 6.32 -2.13 12.71
N VAL A 163 5.50 -3.16 12.89
CA VAL A 163 5.84 -4.36 13.66
C VAL A 163 5.89 -5.57 12.72
N PHE A 164 6.55 -6.66 13.12
CA PHE A 164 6.56 -7.89 12.33
C PHE A 164 6.23 -9.11 13.19
N ALA A 165 5.42 -10.01 12.64
CA ALA A 165 5.13 -11.31 13.23
C ALA A 165 5.75 -12.43 12.36
N ALA A 166 5.69 -13.66 12.87
CA ALA A 166 6.15 -14.84 12.16
C ALA A 166 5.00 -15.85 12.01
N ALA A 167 4.99 -16.59 10.89
CA ALA A 167 4.06 -17.69 10.66
C ALA A 167 4.61 -19.05 11.15
N THR A 168 5.85 -19.10 11.64
CA THR A 168 6.46 -20.33 12.16
C THR A 168 7.11 -20.08 13.52
N GLU A 169 6.94 -21.03 14.44
CA GLU A 169 7.50 -20.94 15.79
C GLU A 169 9.02 -20.80 15.75
N SER A 170 9.68 -21.57 14.88
CA SER A 170 11.14 -21.52 14.76
C SER A 170 11.65 -20.14 14.35
N PHE A 171 10.92 -19.39 13.52
CA PHE A 171 11.31 -18.05 13.11
C PHE A 171 10.99 -17.03 14.21
N SER A 172 9.84 -17.15 14.88
CA SER A 172 9.47 -16.30 16.02
C SER A 172 10.51 -16.40 17.13
N GLN A 173 10.86 -17.62 17.53
CA GLN A 173 11.82 -17.84 18.61
C GLN A 173 13.21 -17.30 18.26
N LYS A 174 13.66 -17.43 17.01
CA LYS A 174 14.97 -16.93 16.59
C LYS A 174 15.05 -15.40 16.54
N ASN A 175 13.99 -14.72 16.11
CA ASN A 175 14.03 -13.28 15.84
C ASN A 175 13.42 -12.43 16.97
N LEU A 176 12.39 -12.94 17.65
CA LEU A 176 11.65 -12.24 18.71
C LEU A 176 11.85 -12.85 20.10
N ASN A 177 12.53 -14.01 20.19
CA ASN A 177 12.78 -14.74 21.44
C ASN A 177 11.50 -15.05 22.23
N CYS A 178 10.41 -15.37 21.51
CA CYS A 178 9.16 -15.89 22.05
C CYS A 178 8.37 -16.67 20.99
N ASP A 179 7.33 -17.39 21.40
CA ASP A 179 6.40 -18.05 20.48
C ASP A 179 5.48 -17.03 19.78
N ILE A 180 4.72 -17.51 18.78
CA ILE A 180 3.83 -16.67 17.99
C ILE A 180 2.75 -16.03 18.87
N ALA A 181 2.09 -16.81 19.74
CA ALA A 181 1.00 -16.34 20.59
C ALA A 181 1.45 -15.19 21.49
N THR A 182 2.57 -15.38 22.19
CA THR A 182 3.20 -14.38 23.06
C THR A 182 3.60 -13.12 22.26
N SER A 183 4.10 -13.28 21.02
CA SER A 183 4.48 -12.12 20.20
C SER A 183 3.28 -11.24 19.85
N LEU A 184 2.14 -11.84 19.53
CA LEU A 184 0.91 -11.13 19.19
C LEU A 184 0.28 -10.48 20.43
N GLU A 185 0.36 -11.13 21.60
CA GLU A 185 -0.05 -10.51 22.87
C GLU A 185 0.77 -9.26 23.16
N ARG A 186 2.10 -9.34 23.04
CA ARG A 186 2.98 -8.19 23.28
C ARG A 186 2.65 -6.98 22.41
N PHE A 187 2.23 -7.17 21.16
CA PHE A 187 1.83 -6.04 20.31
C PHE A 187 0.71 -5.23 20.95
N ARG A 188 -0.24 -5.88 21.64
CA ARG A 188 -1.37 -5.20 22.28
C ARG A 188 -0.96 -4.33 23.46
N ASP A 189 0.20 -4.58 24.06
CA ASP A 189 0.69 -3.85 25.23
C ASP A 189 1.55 -2.64 24.87
N TRP A 190 1.95 -2.49 23.60
CA TRP A 190 2.88 -1.43 23.17
C TRP A 190 2.19 -0.11 22.80
N TYR A 191 0.86 -0.11 22.64
CA TYR A 191 0.04 1.05 22.24
C TYR A 191 -1.27 1.09 23.01
#